data_AF-A0A699WIJ7-F1
#
_entry.id   AF-A0A699WIJ7-F1
#
_cell.length_a   1.000
_cell.length_b   1.000
_cell.length_c   1.000
_cell.angle_alpha   90.00
_cell.angle_beta   90.00
_cell.angle_gamma   90.00
#
_symmetry.space_group_name_H-M   'P 1'
#
loop_
_entity.id
_entity.type
_entity.pdbx_description
1 polymer ?
#
loop_
_entity_poly.entity_id
_entity_poly.type
_entity_poly.pdbx_seq_one_letter_code
_entity_poly.pdbx_strand_id
1 'polypeptide(L)'
;MMTAKYCPRNEIKKLEIEIWELKVKGTDLASYTQCFYELALMCERMFPEESDKIKKYVGGLPDMIHESVMASKPHKMQDAVEFATKLMDKKIHTFAKRQTENKRKQDDNQQQ
;
A
#
# COMPACT_ATOMS: atom_id res chain seq x y z
N MET A 1 -8.55 -33.69 -14.26
CA MET A 1 -9.50 -32.88 -15.05
C MET A 1 -9.87 -31.65 -14.22
N MET A 2 -9.14 -30.54 -14.38
CA MET A 2 -9.49 -29.30 -13.67
C MET A 2 -10.65 -28.65 -14.40
N THR A 3 -11.82 -28.66 -13.79
CA THR A 3 -12.96 -27.86 -14.26
C THR A 3 -12.59 -26.39 -14.06
N ALA A 4 -12.16 -25.71 -15.12
CA ALA A 4 -12.17 -24.26 -15.16
C ALA A 4 -13.64 -23.82 -15.07
N LYS A 5 -14.13 -23.62 -13.84
CA LYS A 5 -15.49 -23.13 -13.62
C LYS A 5 -15.57 -21.76 -14.28
N TYR A 6 -16.58 -21.58 -15.13
CA TYR A 6 -16.86 -20.30 -15.77
C TYR A 6 -17.04 -19.23 -14.69
N CYS A 7 -16.14 -18.24 -14.65
CA CYS A 7 -16.32 -17.03 -13.86
C CYS A 7 -17.10 -16.03 -14.72
N PRO A 8 -18.30 -15.58 -14.29
CA PRO A 8 -19.10 -14.61 -15.03
C PRO A 8 -18.30 -13.33 -15.30
N ARG A 9 -18.35 -12.85 -16.56
CA ARG A 9 -17.59 -11.66 -16.99
C ARG A 9 -17.89 -10.41 -16.15
N ASN A 10 -19.08 -10.30 -15.58
CA ASN A 10 -19.47 -9.18 -14.72
C ASN A 10 -18.76 -9.19 -13.37
N GLU A 11 -18.43 -10.37 -12.83
CA GLU A 11 -17.68 -10.50 -11.58
C GLU A 11 -16.23 -10.07 -11.78
N ILE A 12 -15.61 -10.49 -12.88
CA ILE A 12 -14.24 -10.07 -13.25
C ILE A 12 -14.17 -8.54 -13.38
N LYS A 13 -15.12 -7.92 -14.09
CA LYS A 13 -15.17 -6.46 -14.21
C LYS A 13 -15.31 -5.74 -12.87
N LYS A 14 -16.06 -6.32 -11.93
CA LYS A 14 -16.22 -5.74 -10.60
C LYS A 14 -14.88 -5.74 -9.85
N LEU A 15 -14.15 -6.86 -9.91
CA LEU A 15 -12.83 -6.98 -9.30
C LEU A 15 -11.81 -6.04 -9.96
N GLU A 16 -11.87 -5.86 -11.28
CA GLU A 16 -11.02 -4.90 -12.02
C GLU A 16 -11.26 -3.46 -11.57
N ILE A 17 -12.51 -3.07 -11.28
CA ILE A 17 -12.84 -1.75 -10.73
C ILE A 17 -12.32 -1.63 -9.30
N GLU A 18 -12.57 -2.66 -8.47
CA GLU A 18 -12.18 -2.67 -7.07
C GLU A 18 -10.66 -2.54 -6.89
N ILE A 19 -9.88 -3.29 -7.67
CA ILE A 19 -8.42 -3.15 -7.63
C ILE A 19 -7.99 -1.77 -8.11
N TRP A 20 -8.64 -1.22 -9.14
CA TRP A 20 -8.32 0.12 -9.66
C TRP A 20 -8.53 1.23 -8.63
N GLU A 21 -9.61 1.15 -7.85
CA GLU A 21 -9.95 2.10 -6.79
C GLU A 21 -9.23 1.82 -5.46
N LEU A 22 -8.58 0.66 -5.32
CA LEU A 22 -7.87 0.27 -4.11
C LEU A 22 -6.75 1.28 -3.77
N LYS A 23 -6.80 1.78 -2.53
CA LYS A 23 -5.84 2.70 -1.92
C LYS A 23 -5.63 2.35 -0.44
N VAL A 24 -4.48 2.70 0.10
CA VAL A 24 -4.20 2.57 1.54
C VAL A 24 -5.16 3.45 2.33
N LYS A 25 -5.77 2.89 3.37
CA LYS A 25 -6.62 3.62 4.32
C LYS A 25 -5.81 3.93 5.59
N GLY A 26 -5.59 5.21 5.87
CA GLY A 26 -4.80 5.64 7.02
C GLY A 26 -3.35 5.17 6.91
N THR A 27 -2.91 4.36 7.88
CA THR A 27 -1.57 3.75 7.94
C THR A 27 -1.60 2.23 7.82
N ASP A 28 -2.73 1.64 7.42
CA ASP A 28 -2.85 0.19 7.30
C ASP A 28 -2.34 -0.30 5.94
N LEU A 29 -1.01 -0.38 5.83
CA LEU A 29 -0.36 -0.89 4.63
C LEU A 29 -0.50 -2.41 4.50
N ALA A 30 -0.49 -3.15 5.62
CA ALA A 30 -0.54 -4.61 5.62
C ALA A 30 -1.84 -5.13 4.98
N SER A 31 -2.99 -4.58 5.40
CA SER A 31 -4.28 -4.95 4.80
C SER A 31 -4.35 -4.55 3.32
N TYR A 32 -3.82 -3.38 2.97
CA TYR A 32 -3.74 -2.94 1.57
C TYR A 32 -2.91 -3.92 0.72
N THR A 33 -1.71 -4.30 1.17
CA THR A 33 -0.83 -5.24 0.46
C THR A 33 -1.47 -6.60 0.31
N GLN A 34 -2.11 -7.12 1.36
CA GLN A 34 -2.82 -8.39 1.29
C GLN A 34 -3.96 -8.34 0.28
N CYS A 35 -4.88 -7.38 0.40
CA CYS A 35 -6.01 -7.22 -0.53
C CYS A 35 -5.52 -7.02 -1.98
N PHE A 36 -4.44 -6.27 -2.18
CA PHE A 36 -3.85 -6.08 -3.49
C PHE A 36 -3.40 -7.39 -4.12
N TYR A 37 -2.71 -8.26 -3.37
CA TYR A 37 -2.27 -9.55 -3.89
C TYR A 37 -3.44 -10.49 -4.21
N GLU A 38 -4.46 -10.52 -3.34
CA GLU A 38 -5.67 -11.31 -3.57
C GLU A 38 -6.40 -10.87 -4.85
N LEU A 39 -6.66 -9.56 -4.99
CA LEU A 39 -7.31 -9.01 -6.19
C LEU A 39 -6.45 -9.18 -7.45
N ALA A 40 -5.14 -8.97 -7.37
CA ALA A 40 -4.25 -9.12 -8.51
C ALA A 40 -4.13 -10.58 -8.97
N LEU A 41 -4.30 -11.55 -8.06
CA LEU A 41 -4.37 -12.97 -8.41
C LEU A 41 -5.67 -13.30 -9.15
N MET A 42 -6.80 -12.70 -8.71
CA MET A 42 -8.10 -12.90 -9.39
C MET A 42 -8.17 -12.18 -10.74
N CYS A 43 -7.45 -11.06 -10.89
CA CYS A 43 -7.39 -10.23 -12.09
C CYS A 43 -6.03 -10.33 -12.80
N GLU A 44 -5.44 -11.53 -12.91
CA GLU A 44 -4.09 -11.72 -13.48
C GLU A 44 -3.93 -11.07 -14.87
N ARG A 45 -4.96 -11.15 -15.72
CA ARG A 45 -4.96 -10.57 -17.07
C ARG A 45 -4.81 -9.04 -17.11
N MET A 46 -5.05 -8.36 -15.99
CA MET A 46 -4.93 -6.91 -15.87
C MET A 46 -3.47 -6.46 -15.74
N PHE A 47 -2.55 -7.38 -15.43
CA PHE A 47 -1.12 -7.10 -15.26
C PHE A 47 -0.29 -8.02 -16.18
N PRO A 48 -0.18 -7.69 -17.48
CA PRO A 48 0.61 -8.50 -18.42
C PRO A 48 2.09 -8.53 -18.05
N GLU A 49 2.59 -7.50 -17.36
CA GLU A 49 3.95 -7.41 -16.85
C GLU A 49 3.99 -7.17 -15.34
N GLU A 50 5.07 -7.61 -14.68
CA GLU A 50 5.31 -7.28 -13.26
C GLU A 50 5.40 -5.77 -13.04
N SER A 51 5.93 -5.03 -14.03
CA SER A 51 6.04 -3.57 -13.98
C SER A 51 4.68 -2.88 -13.82
N ASP A 52 3.63 -3.41 -14.45
CA ASP A 52 2.28 -2.85 -14.38
C ASP A 52 1.64 -3.13 -13.02
N LYS A 53 1.89 -4.31 -12.45
CA LYS A 53 1.48 -4.66 -11.08
C LYS A 53 2.16 -3.73 -10.06
N ILE A 54 3.45 -3.47 -10.23
CA ILE A 54 4.21 -2.55 -9.39
C ILE A 54 3.65 -1.13 -9.49
N LYS A 55 3.47 -0.60 -10.71
CA LYS A 55 2.91 0.75 -10.91
C LYS A 55 1.55 0.90 -10.22
N LYS A 56 0.68 -0.10 -10.37
CA LYS A 56 -0.66 -0.06 -9.79
C LYS A 56 -0.62 -0.18 -8.26
N TYR A 57 0.27 -1.00 -7.70
CA TYR A 57 0.49 -1.05 -6.26
C TYR A 57 1.00 0.28 -5.70
N VAL A 58 2.00 0.88 -6.35
CA VAL A 58 2.57 2.17 -5.96
C VAL A 58 1.51 3.26 -6.03
N GLY A 59 0.68 3.29 -7.07
CA GLY A 59 -0.38 4.29 -7.24
C GLY A 59 -1.49 4.27 -6.18
N GLY A 60 -1.59 3.21 -5.36
CA GLY A 60 -2.50 3.17 -4.22
C GLY A 60 -1.86 3.60 -2.88
N LEU A 61 -0.56 3.91 -2.87
CA LEU A 61 0.16 4.37 -1.68
C LEU A 61 -0.17 5.84 -1.36
N PRO A 62 -0.08 6.25 -0.08
CA PRO A 62 -0.28 7.64 0.28
C PRO A 62 0.89 8.51 -0.19
N ASP A 63 0.61 9.76 -0.56
CA ASP A 63 1.55 10.74 -1.13
C ASP A 63 2.86 10.84 -0.32
N MET A 64 2.76 10.72 1.01
CA MET A 64 3.89 10.82 1.92
C MET A 64 5.02 9.79 1.68
N ILE A 65 4.72 8.66 1.03
CA ILE A 65 5.70 7.62 0.67
C ILE A 65 5.71 7.33 -0.84
N HIS A 66 4.63 7.65 -1.56
CA HIS A 66 4.47 7.38 -2.99
C HIS A 66 5.68 7.82 -3.81
N GLU A 67 6.09 9.09 -3.68
CA GLU A 67 7.21 9.66 -4.45
C GLU A 67 8.54 8.94 -4.15
N SER A 68 8.76 8.57 -2.89
CA SER A 68 9.98 7.89 -2.47
C SER A 68 10.04 6.47 -3.02
N VAL A 69 8.93 5.73 -3.00
CA VAL A 69 8.84 4.37 -3.56
C VAL A 69 8.99 4.42 -5.09
N MET A 70 8.39 5.41 -5.75
CA MET A 70 8.55 5.58 -7.19
C MET A 70 10.02 5.87 -7.56
N ALA A 71 10.70 6.72 -6.77
CA ALA A 71 12.10 7.06 -6.98
C ALA A 71 13.06 5.87 -6.77
N SER A 72 12.70 4.90 -5.92
CA SER A 72 13.52 3.69 -5.71
C SER A 72 13.47 2.71 -6.88
N LYS A 73 12.56 2.92 -7.85
CA LYS A 73 12.41 2.11 -9.08
C LYS A 73 12.42 0.60 -8.78
N PRO A 74 11.49 0.10 -7.96
CA PRO A 74 11.45 -1.31 -7.62
C PRO A 74 11.27 -2.16 -8.88
N HIS A 75 12.05 -3.23 -8.99
CA HIS A 75 11.98 -4.18 -10.10
C HIS A 75 11.05 -5.35 -9.79
N LYS A 76 10.87 -5.66 -8.50
CA LYS A 76 9.95 -6.69 -8.03
C LYS A 76 8.89 -6.12 -7.10
N MET A 77 7.74 -6.79 -7.04
CA MET A 77 6.69 -6.41 -6.09
C MET A 77 7.18 -6.43 -4.64
N GLN A 78 8.01 -7.40 -4.28
CA GLN A 78 8.52 -7.55 -2.92
C GLN A 78 9.40 -6.36 -2.51
N ASP A 79 10.21 -5.83 -3.44
CA ASP A 79 11.03 -4.64 -3.22
C ASP A 79 10.15 -3.41 -2.93
N ALA A 80 9.06 -3.25 -3.70
CA ALA A 80 8.11 -2.15 -3.52
C ALA A 80 7.39 -2.23 -2.15
N VAL A 81 6.97 -3.43 -1.75
CA VAL A 81 6.31 -3.68 -0.45
C VAL A 81 7.27 -3.44 0.71
N GLU A 82 8.49 -3.99 0.64
CA GLU A 82 9.50 -3.82 1.69
C GLU A 82 9.87 -2.35 1.87
N PHE A 83 10.09 -1.63 0.77
CA PHE A 83 10.45 -0.21 0.82
C PHE A 83 9.30 0.64 1.36
N ALA A 84 8.06 0.40 0.92
CA ALA A 84 6.87 1.09 1.44
C ALA A 84 6.68 0.86 2.96
N THR A 85 6.88 -0.37 3.42
CA THR A 85 6.77 -0.75 4.85
C THR A 85 7.82 -0.01 5.68
N LYS A 86 9.09 -0.06 5.27
CA LYS A 86 10.19 0.66 5.93
C LYS A 86 9.91 2.17 6.05
N LEU A 87 9.36 2.78 5.00
CA LEU A 87 9.02 4.20 5.02
C LEU A 87 7.85 4.50 5.96
N MET A 88 6.82 3.65 5.97
CA MET A 88 5.65 3.84 6.84
C MET A 88 6.04 3.72 8.32
N ASP A 89 6.82 2.71 8.68
CA ASP A 89 7.34 2.51 10.04
C ASP A 89 8.18 3.71 10.50
N LYS A 90 9.07 4.20 9.62
CA LYS A 90 9.91 5.38 9.89
C LYS A 90 9.06 6.62 10.15
N LYS A 91 7.98 6.84 9.39
CA LYS A 91 7.08 7.98 9.58
C LYS A 91 6.30 7.86 10.88
N ILE A 92 5.70 6.70 11.16
CA ILE A 92 4.97 6.43 12.42
C ILE A 92 5.87 6.68 13.63
N HIS A 93 7.09 6.15 13.62
CA HIS A 93 8.05 6.37 14.69
C HIS A 93 8.43 7.86 14.85
N THR A 94 8.61 8.57 13.74
CA THR A 94 8.92 10.02 13.75
C THR A 94 7.78 10.82 14.38
N PHE A 95 6.53 10.50 14.06
CA PHE A 95 5.36 11.14 14.65
C PHE A 95 5.24 10.85 16.16
N ALA A 96 5.43 9.60 16.56
CA ALA A 96 5.40 9.20 17.98
C ALA A 96 6.47 9.94 18.81
N LYS A 97 7.70 10.08 18.27
CA LYS A 97 8.78 10.82 18.92
C LYS A 97 8.43 12.29 19.13
N ARG A 98 7.90 12.97 18.09
CA ARG A 98 7.48 14.38 18.18
C ARG A 98 6.36 14.59 19.21
N GLN A 99 5.39 13.69 19.26
CA GLN A 99 4.31 13.73 20.25
C GLN A 99 4.84 13.64 21.69
N THR A 100 5.84 12.78 21.91
CA THR A 100 6.46 12.61 23.24
C THR A 100 7.26 13.84 23.67
N GLU A 101 7.99 14.45 22.73
CA GLU A 101 8.75 15.67 22.99
C GLU A 101 7.84 16.88 23.28
N ASN A 102 6.75 17.03 22.53
CA ASN A 102 5.79 18.11 22.76
C ASN A 102 5.08 18.00 24.11
N LYS A 103 4.76 16.77 24.57
CA LYS A 103 4.17 16.56 25.91
C LYS A 103 5.10 17.01 27.03
N ARG A 104 6.40 16.64 26.96
CA ARG A 104 7.39 17.07 27.97
C ARG A 104 7.49 18.59 28.08
N LYS A 105 7.54 19.29 26.93
CA LYS A 105 7.57 20.75 26.89
C LYS A 105 6.28 21.41 27.41
N GLN A 106 5.14 20.74 27.27
CA GLN A 106 3.87 21.23 27.78
C GLN A 106 3.78 21.09 29.30
N ASP A 107 4.24 19.98 29.86
CA ASP A 107 4.29 19.74 31.31
C ASP A 107 5.25 20.73 32.00
N ASP A 108 6.40 21.03 31.38
CA ASP A 108 7.37 22.00 31.87
C ASP A 108 6.81 23.44 31.91
N ASN A 109 5.94 23.80 30.95
CA ASN A 109 5.34 25.14 30.87
C ASN A 109 4.11 25.34 31.78
N GLN A 110 3.53 24.27 32.33
CA GLN A 110 2.39 24.35 33.26
C GLN A 110 2.80 24.41 34.75
N GLN A 111 4.10 24.24 35.03
CA GLN A 111 4.66 24.27 36.39
C GLN A 111 5.39 25.58 36.74
N GLN A 112 5.28 26.62 35.91
CA GLN A 112 5.88 27.95 36.10
C GLN A 112 4.82 29.05 36.10
#